data_AF-A0A2V5ISI3-F1
#
_entry.id   AF-A0A2V5ISI3-F1
#
_cell.length_a   1.000
_cell.length_b   1.000
_cell.length_c   1.000
_cell.angle_alpha   90.00
_cell.angle_beta   90.00
_cell.angle_gamma   90.00
#
_symmetry.space_group_name_H-M   'P 1'
#
loop_
_entity.id
_entity.type
_entity.pdbx_description
1 polymer ?
#
loop_
_entity_poly.entity_id
_entity_poly.type
_entity_poly.pdbx_seq_one_letter_code
_entity_poly.pdbx_strand_id
1 'polypeptide(L)'
;MVKMMDIKSRESQSQIRNISIDVALERPSVPDIPIDQLMLAVENVRPFVRARLLRIGHVDDVDDVMQDVRVAAWEGLVKQRYRQLPGITFGAWVQGIAVHLCADHIRRTLAHPWMSLNADPEVSPVAPVDFAATESGERVAEHEWAIEVLATVREHVTAETWELAVQCLTAPRERHPGHKPGWDERKGWQAVTALRQTATTVRAAMDVEPATLCDTATVIATAVCCLPTVLLQVVAERLVLTGVRGADRAAKIAELSAETGLRANYLEGRISYARKLYAAALEVLEHAAAKQPASQPATSSSLTSAALQHMS
;
A
#
# COMPACT_ATOMS: atom_id res chain seq x y z
N MET A 1 -72.65 37.61 -39.23
CA MET A 1 -73.51 37.87 -38.05
C MET A 1 -72.64 37.70 -36.81
N VAL A 2 -72.49 38.77 -36.02
CA VAL A 2 -72.17 38.91 -34.57
C VAL A 2 -71.30 37.81 -33.91
N LYS A 3 -70.02 38.03 -33.53
CA LYS A 3 -69.42 38.74 -32.37
C LYS A 3 -69.38 37.94 -31.05
N MET A 4 -68.23 38.05 -30.35
CA MET A 4 -67.88 37.65 -28.96
C MET A 4 -67.52 36.15 -28.76
N MET A 5 -66.49 35.77 -28.00
CA MET A 5 -65.98 36.37 -26.75
C MET A 5 -64.45 36.37 -26.64
N ASP A 6 -64.02 37.38 -25.90
CA ASP A 6 -62.68 37.74 -25.43
C ASP A 6 -62.51 37.17 -24.01
N ILE A 7 -61.49 36.33 -23.74
CA ILE A 7 -60.99 36.05 -22.37
C ILE A 7 -59.46 35.85 -22.39
N LYS A 8 -58.79 36.76 -21.69
CA LYS A 8 -57.37 36.83 -21.30
C LYS A 8 -56.83 35.57 -20.61
N SER A 9 -55.56 35.23 -20.87
CA SER A 9 -54.55 34.91 -19.84
C SER A 9 -53.16 34.84 -20.50
N ARG A 10 -52.34 35.88 -20.32
CA ARG A 10 -51.36 36.08 -19.24
C ARG A 10 -50.15 35.15 -19.40
N GLU A 11 -49.06 35.78 -19.84
CA GLU A 11 -47.70 35.26 -19.92
C GLU A 11 -47.34 34.43 -18.69
N SER A 12 -46.86 33.21 -18.95
CA SER A 12 -46.02 32.48 -18.01
C SER A 12 -44.65 32.36 -18.65
N GLN A 13 -43.81 33.37 -18.39
CA GLN A 13 -42.37 33.24 -18.50
C GLN A 13 -41.96 31.98 -17.73
N SER A 14 -41.41 31.00 -18.43
CA SER A 14 -40.61 29.94 -17.82
C SER A 14 -39.19 30.09 -18.35
N GLN A 15 -38.43 30.93 -17.63
CA GLN A 15 -36.99 30.75 -17.47
C GLN A 15 -36.77 29.31 -16.98
N ILE A 16 -36.54 28.37 -17.89
CA ILE A 16 -35.91 27.11 -17.53
C ILE A 16 -34.45 27.28 -17.91
N ARG A 17 -33.69 27.64 -16.88
CA ARG A 17 -32.24 27.59 -16.82
C ARG A 17 -31.77 26.30 -17.49
N ASN A 18 -30.85 26.43 -18.44
CA ASN A 18 -30.00 25.34 -18.90
C ASN A 18 -29.25 24.79 -17.68
N ILE A 19 -29.86 23.78 -17.04
CA ILE A 19 -29.19 22.94 -16.07
C ILE A 19 -28.20 22.13 -16.89
N SER A 20 -26.92 22.45 -16.74
CA SER A 20 -25.80 21.62 -17.15
C SER A 20 -26.06 20.20 -16.66
N ILE A 21 -26.47 19.32 -17.58
CA ILE A 21 -26.60 17.90 -17.31
C ILE A 21 -25.19 17.41 -16.97
N ASP A 22 -25.10 16.80 -15.79
CA ASP A 22 -23.90 16.24 -15.20
C ASP A 22 -23.30 15.19 -16.16
N VAL A 23 -22.14 15.48 -16.76
CA VAL A 23 -21.41 14.59 -17.69
C VAL A 23 -21.05 13.25 -17.03
N ALA A 24 -21.18 13.14 -15.70
CA ALA A 24 -21.00 11.91 -14.94
C ALA A 24 -22.14 10.87 -15.08
N LEU A 25 -23.28 11.22 -15.71
CA LEU A 25 -24.45 10.35 -15.86
C LEU A 25 -24.73 9.88 -17.29
N GLU A 26 -23.96 10.34 -18.29
CA GLU A 26 -23.98 9.70 -19.60
C GLU A 26 -23.35 8.31 -19.47
N ARG A 27 -24.10 7.26 -19.85
CA ARG A 27 -23.51 5.93 -19.99
C ARG A 27 -22.38 6.06 -21.01
N PRO A 28 -21.09 5.85 -20.63
CA PRO A 28 -20.03 5.87 -21.61
C PRO A 28 -20.33 4.80 -22.66
N SER A 29 -20.06 5.11 -23.93
CA SER A 29 -20.20 4.15 -25.02
C SER A 29 -19.44 2.88 -24.68
N VAL A 30 -20.08 1.73 -24.86
CA VAL A 30 -19.41 0.43 -24.69
C VAL A 30 -18.30 0.38 -25.74
N PRO A 31 -17.02 0.37 -25.34
CA PRO A 31 -15.95 0.31 -26.32
C PRO A 31 -15.99 -1.06 -26.98
N ASP A 32 -16.11 -1.09 -28.30
CA ASP A 32 -15.95 -2.32 -29.06
C ASP A 32 -14.46 -2.63 -29.14
N ILE A 33 -13.99 -3.46 -28.19
CA ILE A 33 -12.58 -3.82 -28.10
C ILE A 33 -12.34 -5.03 -29.01
N PRO A 34 -11.54 -4.88 -30.09
CA PRO A 34 -11.23 -5.99 -30.97
C PRO A 34 -10.48 -7.08 -30.21
N ILE A 35 -10.70 -8.33 -30.62
CA ILE A 35 -10.08 -9.51 -30.01
C ILE A 35 -8.55 -9.40 -29.97
N ASP A 36 -7.94 -8.82 -31.01
CA ASP A 36 -6.49 -8.63 -31.06
C ASP A 36 -5.98 -7.71 -29.94
N GLN A 37 -6.74 -6.65 -29.61
CA GLN A 37 -6.40 -5.73 -28.53
C GLN A 37 -6.60 -6.37 -27.15
N LEU A 38 -7.62 -7.23 -27.01
CA LEU A 38 -7.78 -8.10 -25.84
C LEU A 38 -6.58 -9.02 -25.65
N MET A 39 -6.21 -9.76 -26.69
CA MET A 39 -5.12 -10.72 -26.63
C MET A 39 -3.77 -10.05 -26.37
N LEU A 40 -3.51 -8.89 -26.97
CA LEU A 40 -2.31 -8.10 -26.70
C LEU A 40 -2.27 -7.59 -25.26
N ALA A 41 -3.39 -7.08 -24.74
CA ALA A 41 -3.47 -6.61 -23.36
C ALA A 41 -3.26 -7.75 -22.35
N VAL A 42 -3.78 -8.94 -22.64
CA VAL A 42 -3.56 -10.14 -21.82
C VAL A 42 -2.09 -10.57 -21.90
N GLU A 43 -1.50 -10.63 -23.08
CA GLU A 43 -0.11 -11.06 -23.22
C GLU A 43 0.88 -10.11 -22.50
N ASN A 44 0.57 -8.81 -22.48
CA ASN A 44 1.34 -7.81 -21.73
C ASN A 44 1.37 -8.06 -20.20
N VAL A 45 0.43 -8.83 -19.64
CA VAL A 45 0.44 -9.18 -18.22
C VAL A 45 1.26 -10.43 -17.91
N ARG A 46 1.73 -11.19 -18.92
CA ARG A 46 2.52 -12.42 -18.72
C ARG A 46 3.76 -12.22 -17.85
N PRO A 47 4.59 -11.17 -18.05
CA PRO A 47 5.76 -10.96 -17.19
C PRO A 47 5.37 -10.78 -15.73
N PHE A 48 4.23 -10.12 -15.47
CA PHE A 48 3.70 -9.94 -14.12
C PHE A 48 3.24 -11.27 -13.51
N VAL A 49 2.46 -12.08 -14.25
CA VAL A 49 2.00 -13.40 -13.80
C VAL A 49 3.18 -14.32 -13.50
N ARG A 50 4.16 -14.37 -14.41
CA ARG A 50 5.39 -15.15 -14.24
C ARG A 50 6.18 -14.72 -13.01
N ALA A 51 6.41 -13.42 -12.83
CA ALA A 51 7.11 -12.91 -11.65
C ALA A 51 6.38 -13.25 -10.34
N ARG A 52 5.05 -13.31 -10.37
CA ARG A 52 4.23 -13.61 -9.19
C ARG A 52 4.24 -15.08 -8.82
N LEU A 53 4.18 -15.98 -9.81
CA LEU A 53 4.20 -17.42 -9.59
C LEU A 53 5.61 -17.97 -9.34
N LEU A 54 6.63 -17.35 -9.93
CA LEU A 54 8.03 -17.66 -9.64
C LEU A 54 8.35 -17.53 -8.14
N ARG A 55 7.78 -16.53 -7.45
CA ARG A 55 7.98 -16.31 -6.00
C ARG A 55 7.57 -17.50 -5.14
N ILE A 56 6.62 -18.31 -5.61
CA ILE A 56 6.11 -19.49 -4.91
C ILE A 56 6.62 -20.81 -5.51
N GLY A 57 7.51 -20.76 -6.50
CA GLY A 57 8.06 -21.97 -7.14
C GLY A 57 7.13 -22.65 -8.15
N HIS A 58 6.04 -22.00 -8.56
CA HIS A 58 5.01 -22.57 -9.45
C HIS A 58 5.07 -21.96 -10.86
N VAL A 59 6.24 -21.97 -11.50
CA VAL A 59 6.42 -21.36 -12.83
C VAL A 59 5.65 -22.13 -13.91
N ASP A 60 5.43 -23.42 -13.71
CA ASP A 60 4.71 -24.27 -14.68
C ASP A 60 3.23 -23.87 -14.80
N ASP A 61 2.65 -23.28 -13.76
CA ASP A 61 1.25 -22.83 -13.73
C ASP A 61 1.03 -21.49 -14.46
N VAL A 62 2.08 -20.89 -15.04
CA VAL A 62 1.98 -19.59 -15.72
C VAL A 62 0.99 -19.65 -16.88
N ASP A 63 1.02 -20.70 -17.69
CA ASP A 63 0.10 -20.81 -18.83
C ASP A 63 -1.35 -21.05 -18.40
N ASP A 64 -1.56 -21.77 -17.29
CA ASP A 64 -2.89 -22.00 -16.70
C ASP A 64 -3.49 -20.70 -16.18
N VAL A 65 -2.72 -19.92 -15.40
CA VAL A 65 -3.19 -18.62 -14.90
C VAL A 65 -3.39 -17.63 -16.07
N MET A 66 -2.53 -17.66 -17.08
CA MET A 66 -2.73 -16.85 -18.29
C MET A 66 -3.99 -17.24 -19.05
N GLN A 67 -4.37 -18.52 -19.06
CA GLN A 67 -5.64 -18.97 -19.62
C GLN A 67 -6.84 -18.45 -18.83
N ASP A 68 -6.79 -18.53 -17.50
CA ASP A 68 -7.83 -17.95 -16.64
C ASP A 68 -7.99 -16.44 -16.88
N VAL A 69 -6.87 -15.72 -17.07
CA VAL A 69 -6.88 -14.28 -17.39
C VAL A 69 -7.57 -14.02 -18.73
N ARG A 70 -7.27 -14.81 -19.77
CA ARG A 70 -7.93 -14.70 -21.08
C ARG A 70 -9.44 -14.90 -20.95
N VAL A 71 -9.85 -15.96 -20.25
CA VAL A 71 -11.28 -16.29 -20.05
C VAL A 71 -11.98 -15.18 -19.27
N ALA A 72 -11.40 -14.72 -18.16
CA ALA A 72 -12.01 -13.67 -17.33
C ALA A 72 -12.10 -12.32 -18.05
N ALA A 73 -11.08 -11.95 -18.83
CA ALA A 73 -11.09 -10.73 -19.62
C ALA A 73 -12.12 -10.79 -20.76
N TRP A 74 -12.21 -11.92 -21.47
CA TRP A 74 -13.25 -12.17 -22.48
C TRP A 74 -14.65 -12.11 -21.88
N GLU A 75 -14.90 -12.84 -20.79
CA GLU A 75 -16.19 -12.81 -20.09
C GLU A 75 -16.54 -11.41 -19.59
N GLY A 76 -15.54 -10.65 -19.11
CA GLY A 76 -15.71 -9.28 -18.66
C GLY A 76 -16.17 -8.35 -19.80
N LEU A 77 -15.73 -8.59 -21.03
CA LEU A 77 -16.22 -7.86 -22.21
C LEU A 77 -17.63 -8.28 -22.60
N VAL A 78 -17.90 -9.59 -22.73
CA VAL A 78 -19.23 -10.12 -23.10
C VAL A 78 -20.30 -9.68 -22.09
N LYS A 79 -19.96 -9.66 -20.79
CA LYS A 79 -20.86 -9.25 -19.70
C LYS A 79 -20.86 -7.73 -19.46
N GLN A 80 -20.19 -6.94 -20.31
CA GLN A 80 -20.09 -5.48 -20.22
C GLN A 80 -19.61 -4.96 -18.84
N ARG A 81 -18.68 -5.70 -18.22
CA ARG A 81 -18.07 -5.34 -16.92
C ARG A 81 -16.93 -4.34 -17.07
N TYR A 82 -16.33 -4.25 -18.26
CA TYR A 82 -15.40 -3.18 -18.56
C TYR A 82 -16.15 -1.86 -18.75
N ARG A 83 -15.73 -0.83 -18.03
CA ARG A 83 -16.19 0.55 -18.22
C ARG A 83 -14.96 1.41 -18.43
N GLN A 84 -14.92 2.12 -19.55
CA GLN A 84 -13.84 3.07 -19.78
C GLN A 84 -13.96 4.22 -18.79
N LEU A 85 -13.01 4.31 -17.87
CA LEU A 85 -12.91 5.39 -16.90
C LEU A 85 -11.79 6.34 -17.37
N PRO A 86 -11.97 7.66 -17.19
CA PRO A 86 -10.93 8.62 -17.56
C PRO A 86 -9.62 8.33 -16.81
N GLY A 87 -8.52 8.20 -17.56
CA GLY A 87 -7.19 7.91 -17.02
C GLY A 87 -6.86 6.42 -16.78
N ILE A 88 -7.82 5.49 -16.96
CA ILE A 88 -7.57 4.05 -16.82
C ILE A 88 -7.53 3.40 -18.20
N THR A 89 -6.38 2.86 -18.57
CA THR A 89 -6.22 2.12 -19.84
C THR A 89 -6.88 0.75 -19.75
N PHE A 90 -7.31 0.22 -20.90
CA PHE A 90 -7.83 -1.15 -20.97
C PHE A 90 -6.82 -2.19 -20.45
N GLY A 91 -5.52 -1.99 -20.72
CA GLY A 91 -4.46 -2.82 -20.17
C GLY A 91 -4.39 -2.79 -18.63
N ALA A 92 -4.64 -1.64 -18.00
CA ALA A 92 -4.70 -1.54 -16.54
C ALA A 92 -5.90 -2.32 -15.95
N TRP A 93 -7.02 -2.38 -16.68
CA TRP A 93 -8.15 -3.23 -16.28
C TRP A 93 -7.83 -4.72 -16.39
N VAL A 94 -7.20 -5.16 -17.48
CA VAL A 94 -6.72 -6.56 -17.65
C VAL A 94 -5.67 -6.92 -16.58
N GLN A 95 -4.76 -6.00 -16.27
CA GLN A 95 -3.81 -6.14 -15.17
C GLN A 95 -4.53 -6.35 -13.82
N GLY A 96 -5.63 -5.63 -13.57
CA GLY A 96 -6.46 -5.83 -12.38
C GLY A 96 -7.06 -7.24 -12.29
N ILE A 97 -7.49 -7.81 -13.42
CA ILE A 97 -7.96 -9.20 -13.52
C ILE A 97 -6.82 -10.16 -13.18
N ALA A 98 -5.64 -9.96 -13.77
CA ALA A 98 -4.46 -10.79 -13.53
C ALA A 98 -4.03 -10.78 -12.06
N VAL A 99 -4.08 -9.64 -11.39
CA VAL A 99 -3.78 -9.52 -9.95
C VAL A 99 -4.72 -10.40 -9.12
N HIS A 100 -6.02 -10.36 -9.40
CA HIS A 100 -7.02 -11.14 -8.66
C HIS A 100 -6.84 -12.64 -8.91
N LEU A 101 -6.72 -13.05 -10.17
CA LEU A 101 -6.57 -14.47 -10.52
C LEU A 101 -5.26 -15.06 -10.00
N CYS A 102 -4.15 -14.33 -10.06
CA CYS A 102 -2.90 -14.76 -9.43
C CYS A 102 -3.07 -14.93 -7.91
N ALA A 103 -3.72 -13.98 -7.24
CA ALA A 103 -3.95 -14.08 -5.79
C ALA A 103 -4.87 -15.26 -5.44
N ASP A 104 -5.88 -15.54 -6.27
CA ASP A 104 -6.80 -16.66 -6.09
C ASP A 104 -6.10 -18.00 -6.34
N HIS A 105 -5.26 -18.09 -7.37
CA HIS A 105 -4.42 -19.25 -7.64
C HIS A 105 -3.51 -19.55 -6.46
N ILE A 106 -2.71 -18.57 -6.02
CA ILE A 106 -1.81 -18.71 -4.88
C ILE A 106 -2.56 -19.15 -3.63
N ARG A 107 -3.73 -18.55 -3.34
CA ARG A 107 -4.54 -18.95 -2.18
C ARG A 107 -5.03 -20.40 -2.28
N ARG A 108 -5.47 -20.84 -3.47
CA ARG A 108 -5.90 -22.23 -3.68
C ARG A 108 -4.74 -23.22 -3.54
N THR A 109 -3.59 -22.92 -4.14
CA THR A 109 -2.39 -23.76 -4.08
C THR A 109 -1.86 -23.88 -2.65
N LEU A 110 -1.88 -22.79 -1.88
CA LEU A 110 -1.47 -22.82 -0.46
C LEU A 110 -2.50 -23.50 0.46
N ALA A 111 -3.80 -23.40 0.14
CA ALA A 111 -4.86 -24.05 0.91
C ALA A 111 -4.95 -25.57 0.65
N HIS A 112 -4.55 -26.00 -0.55
CA HIS A 112 -4.52 -27.41 -0.96
C HIS A 112 -3.17 -27.73 -1.58
N PRO A 113 -2.14 -28.06 -0.78
CA PRO A 113 -0.89 -28.59 -1.29
C PRO A 113 -1.18 -29.94 -1.93
N TRP A 114 -1.31 -29.98 -3.24
CA TRP A 114 -1.48 -31.24 -3.96
C TRP A 114 -0.16 -32.01 -3.86
N MET A 115 -0.13 -33.10 -3.09
CA MET A 115 0.94 -34.09 -3.19
C MET A 115 0.94 -34.64 -4.62
N SER A 116 2.07 -34.50 -5.31
CA SER A 116 2.23 -35.06 -6.66
C SER A 116 2.02 -36.57 -6.61
N LEU A 117 1.07 -37.09 -7.40
CA LEU A 117 0.75 -38.53 -7.50
C LEU A 117 1.90 -39.38 -8.05
N ASN A 118 2.97 -38.74 -8.56
CA ASN A 118 4.18 -39.40 -9.07
C ASN A 118 5.34 -39.41 -8.06
N ALA A 119 5.10 -39.04 -6.80
CA ALA A 119 6.07 -39.28 -5.74
C ALA A 119 6.08 -40.78 -5.41
N ASP A 120 6.78 -41.56 -6.24
CA ASP A 120 7.19 -42.92 -5.92
C ASP A 120 8.03 -42.86 -4.63
N PRO A 121 7.61 -43.49 -3.52
CA PRO A 121 8.31 -43.38 -2.25
C PRO A 121 9.69 -44.05 -2.24
N GLU A 122 10.06 -44.82 -3.27
CA GLU A 122 11.27 -45.65 -3.24
C GLU A 122 12.28 -45.42 -4.37
N VAL A 123 11.97 -44.66 -5.43
CA VAL A 123 12.95 -44.40 -6.52
C VAL A 123 12.90 -42.96 -7.02
N SER A 124 13.50 -42.07 -6.23
CA SER A 124 14.51 -41.12 -6.69
C SER A 124 14.74 -40.14 -5.56
N PRO A 125 15.97 -40.03 -5.01
CA PRO A 125 16.34 -38.77 -4.43
C PRO A 125 16.40 -37.81 -5.61
N VAL A 126 15.30 -37.10 -5.87
CA VAL A 126 15.48 -35.70 -6.25
C VAL A 126 16.24 -35.14 -5.06
N ALA A 127 17.57 -35.22 -5.15
CA ALA A 127 18.45 -34.41 -4.34
C ALA A 127 17.76 -33.05 -4.37
N PRO A 128 17.42 -32.48 -3.21
CA PRO A 128 16.86 -31.14 -3.20
C PRO A 128 17.80 -30.36 -4.09
N VAL A 129 17.30 -29.88 -5.23
CA VAL A 129 18.05 -28.90 -6.00
C VAL A 129 18.31 -27.86 -4.94
N ASP A 130 19.57 -27.77 -4.54
CA ASP A 130 19.98 -26.96 -3.42
C ASP A 130 19.94 -25.53 -3.94
N PHE A 131 18.72 -24.99 -4.01
CA PHE A 131 18.43 -23.60 -4.33
C PHE A 131 19.08 -22.67 -3.29
N ALA A 132 19.66 -23.22 -2.20
CA ALA A 132 20.46 -22.47 -1.26
C ALA A 132 21.77 -21.92 -1.88
N ALA A 133 22.28 -22.47 -2.99
CA ALA A 133 23.58 -22.03 -3.51
C ALA A 133 23.51 -20.75 -4.36
N THR A 134 22.34 -20.37 -4.88
CA THR A 134 22.22 -19.18 -5.76
C THR A 134 21.02 -18.26 -5.45
N GLU A 135 20.02 -18.69 -4.67
CA GLU A 135 18.88 -17.85 -4.22
C GLU A 135 18.91 -17.52 -2.72
N SER A 136 19.89 -18.01 -1.95
CA SER A 136 19.85 -17.96 -0.48
C SER A 136 20.15 -16.60 0.15
N GLY A 137 20.95 -15.73 -0.48
CA GLY A 137 21.38 -14.50 0.18
C GLY A 137 20.23 -13.50 0.35
N GLU A 138 19.51 -13.22 -0.73
CA GLU A 138 18.46 -12.20 -0.75
C GLU A 138 17.21 -12.64 0.01
N ARG A 139 16.81 -13.92 -0.06
CA ARG A 139 15.64 -14.42 0.71
C ARG A 139 15.94 -14.57 2.20
N VAL A 140 17.18 -14.94 2.58
CA VAL A 140 17.59 -14.93 3.99
C VAL A 140 17.65 -13.50 4.50
N ALA A 141 18.22 -12.56 3.73
CA ALA A 141 18.23 -11.15 4.08
C ALA A 141 16.81 -10.58 4.19
N GLU A 142 15.91 -10.87 3.24
CA GLU A 142 14.50 -10.46 3.30
C GLU A 142 13.77 -11.07 4.50
N HIS A 143 14.07 -12.32 4.85
CA HIS A 143 13.47 -13.01 5.98
C HIS A 143 13.97 -12.47 7.33
N GLU A 144 15.28 -12.31 7.48
CA GLU A 144 15.92 -11.71 8.67
C GLU A 144 15.44 -10.27 8.85
N TRP A 145 15.38 -9.50 7.77
CA TRP A 145 14.85 -8.15 7.76
C TRP A 145 13.35 -8.13 8.12
N ALA A 146 12.55 -9.06 7.61
CA ALA A 146 11.14 -9.18 8.00
C ALA A 146 10.97 -9.54 9.48
N ILE A 147 11.84 -10.40 10.04
CA ILE A 147 11.87 -10.71 11.47
C ILE A 147 12.19 -9.46 12.28
N GLU A 148 13.21 -8.68 11.87
CA GLU A 148 13.61 -7.45 12.56
C GLU A 148 12.50 -6.40 12.54
N VAL A 149 11.87 -6.19 11.39
CA VAL A 149 10.69 -5.31 11.26
C VAL A 149 9.56 -5.78 12.17
N LEU A 150 9.23 -7.08 12.18
CA LEU A 150 8.14 -7.61 13.02
C LEU A 150 8.46 -7.52 14.52
N ALA A 151 9.71 -7.74 14.91
CA ALA A 151 10.17 -7.58 16.30
C ALA A 151 10.01 -6.13 16.74
N THR A 152 10.48 -5.18 15.92
CA THR A 152 10.39 -3.75 16.19
C THR A 152 8.93 -3.29 16.23
N VAL A 153 8.09 -3.76 15.29
CA VAL A 153 6.65 -3.45 15.28
C VAL A 153 5.95 -3.96 16.54
N ARG A 154 6.35 -5.13 17.05
CA ARG A 154 5.79 -5.70 18.28
C ARG A 154 6.06 -4.81 19.50
N GLU A 155 7.20 -4.12 19.55
CA GLU A 155 7.53 -3.18 20.64
C GLU A 155 6.65 -1.93 20.60
N HIS A 156 6.21 -1.51 19.41
CA HIS A 156 5.46 -0.28 19.20
C HIS A 156 3.93 -0.45 19.18
N VAL A 157 3.44 -1.69 19.24
CA VAL A 157 2.01 -2.04 19.23
C VAL A 157 1.64 -2.69 20.57
N THR A 158 0.43 -2.43 21.08
CA THR A 158 -0.02 -3.06 22.33
C THR A 158 -0.17 -4.57 22.14
N ALA A 159 0.12 -5.37 23.18
CA ALA A 159 -0.04 -6.82 23.14
C ALA A 159 -1.45 -7.26 22.68
N GLU A 160 -2.50 -6.60 23.20
CA GLU A 160 -3.88 -6.82 22.77
C GLU A 160 -4.07 -6.59 21.26
N THR A 161 -3.51 -5.50 20.71
CA THR A 161 -3.63 -5.18 19.28
C THR A 161 -2.87 -6.18 18.43
N TRP A 162 -1.69 -6.62 18.87
CA TRP A 162 -0.90 -7.64 18.20
C TRP A 162 -1.65 -8.97 18.15
N GLU A 163 -2.15 -9.46 19.29
CA GLU A 163 -2.88 -10.72 19.40
C GLU A 163 -4.16 -10.73 18.55
N LEU A 164 -4.97 -9.67 18.64
CA LEU A 164 -6.17 -9.50 17.81
C LEU A 164 -5.83 -9.48 16.31
N ALA A 165 -4.76 -8.79 15.93
CA ALA A 165 -4.33 -8.73 14.53
C ALA A 165 -3.85 -10.11 14.02
N VAL A 166 -3.03 -10.81 14.79
CA VAL A 166 -2.56 -12.16 14.46
C VAL A 166 -3.74 -13.11 14.35
N GLN A 167 -4.65 -13.13 15.33
CA GLN A 167 -5.85 -13.96 15.29
C GLN A 167 -6.70 -13.68 14.05
N CYS A 168 -6.87 -12.41 13.66
CA CYS A 168 -7.60 -12.04 12.45
C CYS A 168 -6.92 -12.45 11.14
N LEU A 169 -5.59 -12.61 11.15
CA LEU A 169 -4.80 -13.01 9.98
C LEU A 169 -4.66 -14.52 9.85
N THR A 170 -4.65 -15.26 10.97
CA THR A 170 -4.42 -16.72 11.01
C THR A 170 -5.70 -17.53 11.11
N ALA A 171 -6.81 -16.98 11.64
CA ALA A 171 -8.04 -17.73 11.80
C ALA A 171 -8.67 -18.11 10.44
N PRO A 172 -9.04 -19.39 10.24
CA PRO A 172 -9.77 -19.82 9.05
C PRO A 172 -11.10 -19.06 8.95
N ARG A 173 -11.34 -18.45 7.80
CA ARG A 173 -12.47 -17.54 7.61
C ARG A 173 -13.65 -18.26 6.96
N GLU A 174 -14.68 -18.54 7.74
CA GLU A 174 -16.01 -18.91 7.24
C GLU A 174 -16.77 -17.64 6.82
N ARG A 175 -16.39 -17.03 5.69
CA ARG A 175 -17.15 -15.91 5.15
C ARG A 175 -18.34 -16.41 4.36
N HIS A 176 -19.51 -16.42 5.01
CA HIS A 176 -20.77 -16.57 4.28
C HIS A 176 -21.07 -15.30 3.44
N PRO A 177 -21.54 -15.45 2.19
CA PRO A 177 -21.99 -14.33 1.37
C PRO A 177 -23.26 -13.75 1.99
N GLY A 178 -23.11 -12.74 2.84
CA GLY A 178 -24.17 -12.14 3.64
C GLY A 178 -23.75 -11.75 5.07
N HIS A 179 -22.57 -12.18 5.52
CA HIS A 179 -22.05 -11.79 6.83
C HIS A 179 -21.77 -10.29 6.88
N LYS A 180 -22.49 -9.57 7.76
CA LYS A 180 -22.16 -8.19 8.12
C LYS A 180 -21.14 -8.24 9.27
N PRO A 181 -19.99 -7.55 9.17
CA PRO A 181 -18.97 -7.61 10.20
C PRO A 181 -19.53 -7.12 11.54
N GLY A 182 -19.46 -7.98 12.54
CA GLY A 182 -19.81 -7.66 13.93
C GLY A 182 -18.86 -6.60 14.52
N TRP A 183 -19.17 -6.14 15.74
CA TRP A 183 -18.29 -5.20 16.47
C TRP A 183 -16.88 -5.77 16.65
N ASP A 184 -16.76 -7.05 16.99
CA ASP A 184 -15.47 -7.71 17.22
C ASP A 184 -14.65 -7.86 15.93
N GLU A 185 -15.29 -8.15 14.80
CA GLU A 185 -14.59 -8.20 13.51
C GLU A 185 -14.09 -6.81 13.10
N ARG A 186 -14.84 -5.74 13.39
CA ARG A 186 -14.37 -4.36 13.15
C ARG A 186 -13.16 -4.02 14.04
N LYS A 187 -13.19 -4.40 15.32
CA LYS A 187 -12.06 -4.22 16.25
C LYS A 187 -10.82 -4.99 15.76
N GLY A 188 -11.01 -6.22 15.31
CA GLY A 188 -9.97 -7.04 14.69
C GLY A 188 -9.35 -6.41 13.45
N TRP A 189 -10.17 -5.88 12.54
CA TRP A 189 -9.67 -5.16 11.36
C TRP A 189 -8.97 -3.84 11.68
N GLN A 190 -9.44 -3.13 12.69
CA GLN A 190 -8.73 -1.95 13.20
C GLN A 190 -7.36 -2.33 13.74
N ALA A 191 -7.25 -3.46 14.46
CA ALA A 191 -5.97 -3.98 14.94
C ALA A 191 -5.03 -4.38 13.79
N VAL A 192 -5.53 -5.08 12.76
CA VAL A 192 -4.76 -5.39 11.54
C VAL A 192 -4.30 -4.12 10.82
N THR A 193 -5.16 -3.11 10.74
CA THR A 193 -4.83 -1.82 10.10
C THR A 193 -3.74 -1.09 10.89
N ALA A 194 -3.86 -1.08 12.23
CA ALA A 194 -2.85 -0.51 13.12
C ALA A 194 -1.49 -1.20 12.96
N LEU A 195 -1.50 -2.53 12.93
CA LEU A 195 -0.29 -3.34 12.73
C LEU A 195 0.38 -3.03 11.38
N ARG A 196 -0.40 -3.03 10.29
CA ARG A 196 0.12 -2.76 8.94
C ARG A 196 0.75 -1.38 8.83
N GLN A 197 0.05 -0.36 9.32
CA GLN A 197 0.55 1.01 9.24
C GLN A 197 1.79 1.21 10.11
N THR A 198 1.85 0.58 11.28
CA THR A 198 3.08 0.58 12.11
C THR A 198 4.23 -0.10 11.40
N ALA A 199 3.99 -1.27 10.78
CA ALA A 199 5.00 -1.96 9.99
C ALA A 199 5.49 -1.14 8.79
N THR A 200 4.59 -0.44 8.09
CA THR A 200 4.97 0.47 7.00
C THR A 200 5.84 1.62 7.51
N THR A 201 5.50 2.21 8.65
CA THR A 201 6.29 3.30 9.24
C THR A 201 7.67 2.83 9.70
N VAL A 202 7.73 1.71 10.43
CA VAL A 202 8.99 1.13 10.93
C VAL A 202 9.89 0.75 9.76
N ARG A 203 9.34 0.07 8.75
CA ARG A 203 10.06 -0.22 7.51
C ARG A 203 10.66 1.05 6.90
N ALA A 204 9.83 2.09 6.71
CA ALA A 204 10.27 3.32 6.09
C ALA A 204 11.39 3.99 6.89
N ALA A 205 11.34 3.93 8.22
CA ALA A 205 12.38 4.44 9.10
C ALA A 205 13.68 3.61 9.05
N MET A 206 13.58 2.28 8.96
CA MET A 206 14.75 1.39 8.81
C MET A 206 15.42 1.52 7.43
N ASP A 207 14.65 1.86 6.39
CA ASP A 207 15.15 2.08 5.03
C ASP A 207 15.92 3.42 4.87
N VAL A 208 15.96 4.28 5.91
CA VAL A 208 16.67 5.56 5.87
C VAL A 208 18.17 5.36 6.09
N GLU A 209 18.97 5.92 5.18
CA GLU A 209 20.43 5.93 5.29
C GLU A 209 20.88 6.76 6.52
N PRO A 210 21.60 6.16 7.50
CA PRO A 210 21.99 6.87 8.73
C PRO A 210 22.85 8.11 8.46
N ALA A 211 23.64 8.12 7.38
CA ALA A 211 24.47 9.26 6.97
C ALA A 211 23.68 10.53 6.67
N THR A 212 22.36 10.42 6.47
CA THR A 212 21.48 11.57 6.22
C THR A 212 20.93 12.21 7.50
N LEU A 213 21.14 11.57 8.67
CA LEU A 213 20.63 11.99 9.97
C LEU A 213 21.64 12.86 10.73
N CYS A 214 22.02 14.00 10.14
CA CYS A 214 23.12 14.83 10.64
C CYS A 214 22.76 15.69 11.86
N ASP A 215 21.48 15.99 12.09
CA ASP A 215 21.03 16.83 13.20
C ASP A 215 19.62 16.44 13.70
N THR A 216 19.23 16.94 14.88
CA THR A 216 17.91 16.61 15.45
C THR A 216 16.75 17.09 14.57
N ALA A 217 16.93 18.17 13.82
CA ALA A 217 15.89 18.71 12.94
C ALA A 217 15.61 17.80 11.73
N THR A 218 16.67 17.25 11.11
CA THR A 218 16.58 16.27 10.03
C THR A 218 15.99 14.96 10.52
N VAL A 219 16.35 14.49 11.72
CA VAL A 219 15.73 13.30 12.33
C VAL A 219 14.22 13.49 12.50
N ILE A 220 13.78 14.63 13.04
CA ILE A 220 12.36 14.95 13.23
C ILE A 220 11.63 15.04 11.88
N ALA A 221 12.19 15.72 10.89
CA ALA A 221 11.58 15.87 9.57
C ALA A 221 11.45 14.50 8.87
N THR A 222 12.50 13.68 8.92
CA THR A 222 12.51 12.33 8.35
C THR A 222 11.52 11.41 9.05
N ALA A 223 11.41 11.50 10.39
CA ALA A 223 10.42 10.75 11.15
C ALA A 223 8.98 11.08 10.70
N VAL A 224 8.68 12.34 10.38
CA VAL A 224 7.40 12.73 9.79
C VAL A 224 7.21 12.09 8.42
N CYS A 225 8.22 12.14 7.53
CA CYS A 225 8.15 11.56 6.19
C CYS A 225 7.91 10.04 6.18
N CYS A 226 8.29 9.33 7.24
CA CYS A 226 8.06 7.89 7.38
C CYS A 226 6.58 7.51 7.60
N LEU A 227 5.70 8.47 7.92
CA LEU A 227 4.28 8.18 8.15
C LEU A 227 3.59 7.76 6.84
N PRO A 228 2.66 6.79 6.89
CA PRO A 228 2.22 6.05 5.70
C PRO A 228 1.27 6.83 4.78
N THR A 229 0.76 7.98 5.22
CA THR A 229 -0.14 8.81 4.40
C THR A 229 0.17 10.29 4.59
N VAL A 230 -0.02 11.07 3.52
CA VAL A 230 0.18 12.54 3.53
C VAL A 230 -0.66 13.21 4.63
N LEU A 231 -1.90 12.74 4.86
CA LEU A 231 -2.74 13.25 5.94
C LEU A 231 -2.07 13.09 7.32
N LEU A 232 -1.47 11.92 7.58
CA LEU A 232 -0.80 11.65 8.85
C LEU A 232 0.48 12.48 8.99
N GLN A 233 1.21 12.72 7.90
CA GLN A 233 2.38 13.60 7.86
C GLN A 233 2.00 15.04 8.21
N VAL A 234 0.98 15.61 7.56
CA VAL A 234 0.49 16.97 7.83
C VAL A 234 -0.04 17.10 9.27
N VAL A 235 -0.76 16.09 9.75
CA VAL A 235 -1.23 16.05 11.14
C VAL A 235 -0.04 15.99 12.12
N ALA A 236 0.99 15.20 11.84
CA ALA A 236 2.17 15.13 12.67
C ALA A 236 2.89 16.49 12.72
N GLU A 237 3.18 17.07 11.55
CA GLU A 237 3.89 18.34 11.42
C GLU A 237 3.14 19.49 12.11
N ARG A 238 1.86 19.66 11.81
CA ARG A 238 1.10 20.85 12.26
C ARG A 238 0.55 20.73 13.68
N LEU A 239 0.24 19.52 14.14
CA LEU A 239 -0.47 19.28 15.41
C LEU A 239 0.33 18.49 16.43
N VAL A 240 1.15 17.52 16.01
CA VAL A 240 1.92 16.70 16.96
C VAL A 240 3.22 17.41 17.35
N LEU A 241 4.00 17.89 16.38
CA LEU A 241 5.28 18.57 16.64
C LEU A 241 5.10 19.91 17.36
N THR A 242 4.09 20.69 16.99
CA THR A 242 3.87 22.01 17.59
C THR A 242 3.30 21.95 19.01
N GLY A 243 2.90 20.77 19.49
CA GLY A 243 2.50 20.56 20.88
C GLY A 243 1.25 21.35 21.34
N VAL A 244 0.44 21.87 20.41
CA VAL A 244 -0.76 22.69 20.71
C VAL A 244 -1.73 21.96 21.63
N ARG A 245 -2.26 22.68 22.62
CA ARG A 245 -3.21 22.18 23.62
C ARG A 245 -4.45 23.09 23.69
N GLY A 246 -5.52 22.58 24.28
CA GLY A 246 -6.72 23.38 24.60
C GLY A 246 -7.34 24.09 23.40
N ALA A 247 -7.62 25.38 23.54
CA ALA A 247 -8.29 26.19 22.52
C ALA A 247 -7.49 26.31 21.22
N ASP A 248 -6.17 26.42 21.30
CA ASP A 248 -5.29 26.52 20.13
C ASP A 248 -5.28 25.23 19.31
N ARG A 249 -5.39 24.07 19.99
CA ARG A 249 -5.57 22.78 19.31
C ARG A 249 -6.89 22.76 18.54
N ALA A 250 -7.99 23.21 19.15
CA ALA A 250 -9.29 23.25 18.49
C ALA A 250 -9.29 24.19 17.27
N ALA A 251 -8.63 25.35 17.38
CA ALA A 251 -8.47 26.29 16.28
C ALA A 251 -7.70 25.68 15.09
N LYS A 252 -6.54 25.07 15.34
CA LYS A 252 -5.75 24.42 14.28
C LYS A 252 -6.45 23.19 13.67
N ILE A 253 -7.24 22.45 14.46
CA ILE A 253 -8.06 21.37 13.92
C ILE A 253 -9.15 21.92 13.01
N ALA A 254 -9.79 23.04 13.38
CA ALA A 254 -10.80 23.68 12.54
C ALA A 254 -10.20 24.23 11.23
N GLU A 255 -9.02 24.83 11.29
CA GLU A 255 -8.26 25.27 10.11
C GLU A 255 -7.94 24.08 9.18
N LEU A 256 -7.34 23.01 9.73
CA LEU A 256 -7.00 21.82 8.95
C LEU A 256 -8.26 21.11 8.40
N SER A 257 -9.37 21.16 9.14
CA SER A 257 -10.67 20.65 8.71
C SER A 257 -11.21 21.43 7.51
N ALA A 258 -11.08 22.76 7.53
CA ALA A 258 -11.48 23.62 6.42
C ALA A 258 -10.61 23.40 5.17
N GLU A 259 -9.29 23.24 5.33
CA GLU A 259 -8.36 23.00 4.22
C GLU A 259 -8.56 21.63 3.56
N THR A 260 -8.74 20.58 4.36
CA THR A 260 -8.81 19.19 3.87
C THR A 260 -10.23 18.72 3.53
N GLY A 261 -11.25 19.49 3.93
CA GLY A 261 -12.66 19.11 3.83
C GLY A 261 -13.06 17.94 4.76
N LEU A 262 -12.18 17.51 5.66
CA LEU A 262 -12.43 16.40 6.58
C LEU A 262 -13.11 16.88 7.86
N ARG A 263 -13.94 16.03 8.46
CA ARG A 263 -14.61 16.34 9.73
C ARG A 263 -13.61 16.44 10.88
N ALA A 264 -13.78 17.43 11.77
CA ALA A 264 -12.93 17.63 12.95
C ALA A 264 -12.78 16.35 13.81
N ASN A 265 -13.87 15.65 14.12
CA ASN A 265 -13.84 14.40 14.91
C ASN A 265 -12.98 13.29 14.27
N TYR A 266 -12.91 13.27 12.93
CA TYR A 266 -12.06 12.32 12.22
C TYR A 266 -10.58 12.69 12.38
N LEU A 267 -10.24 13.98 12.25
CA LEU A 267 -8.88 14.49 12.49
C LEU A 267 -8.43 14.24 13.93
N GLU A 268 -9.31 14.36 14.92
CA GLU A 268 -8.98 14.08 16.31
C GLU A 268 -8.52 12.65 16.53
N GLY A 269 -9.23 11.68 15.94
CA GLY A 269 -8.81 10.27 15.97
C GLY A 269 -7.46 10.04 15.29
N ARG A 270 -7.13 10.85 14.27
CA ARG A 270 -5.85 10.77 13.55
C ARG A 270 -4.68 11.39 14.31
N ILE A 271 -4.88 12.36 15.19
CA ILE A 271 -3.79 12.97 15.99
C ILE A 271 -3.14 11.93 16.92
N SER A 272 -3.95 11.24 17.73
CA SER A 272 -3.43 10.23 18.65
C SER A 272 -2.72 9.10 17.92
N TYR A 273 -3.22 8.77 16.74
CA TYR A 273 -2.66 7.73 15.90
C TYR A 273 -1.34 8.16 15.23
N ALA A 274 -1.31 9.35 14.63
CA ALA A 274 -0.10 9.95 14.05
C ALA A 274 1.01 10.10 15.11
N ARG A 275 0.66 10.47 16.34
CA ARG A 275 1.63 10.56 17.45
C ARG A 275 2.31 9.23 17.76
N LYS A 276 1.56 8.12 17.78
CA LYS A 276 2.12 6.78 18.01
C LYS A 276 3.07 6.36 16.89
N LEU A 277 2.64 6.55 15.64
CA LEU A 277 3.48 6.22 14.48
C LEU A 277 4.73 7.09 14.40
N TYR A 278 4.60 8.39 14.68
CA TYR A 278 5.71 9.32 14.75
C TYR A 278 6.71 8.93 15.83
N ALA A 279 6.24 8.59 17.04
CA ALA A 279 7.11 8.14 18.12
C ALA A 279 7.88 6.87 17.72
N ALA A 280 7.22 5.92 17.06
CA ALA A 280 7.86 4.70 16.56
C ALA A 280 8.94 5.00 15.49
N ALA A 281 8.64 5.88 14.53
CA ALA A 281 9.62 6.30 13.52
C ALA A 281 10.82 6.99 14.17
N LEU A 282 10.55 7.90 15.11
CA LEU A 282 11.58 8.68 15.80
C LEU A 282 12.53 7.78 16.58
N GLU A 283 11.99 6.83 17.36
CA GLU A 283 12.78 5.90 18.15
C GLU A 283 13.69 5.04 17.25
N VAL A 284 13.19 4.51 16.13
CA VAL A 284 14.00 3.75 15.16
C VAL A 284 15.13 4.61 14.58
N LEU A 285 14.82 5.85 14.18
CA LEU A 285 15.82 6.76 13.58
C LEU A 285 16.87 7.23 14.58
N GLU A 286 16.49 7.48 15.84
CA GLU A 286 17.43 7.83 16.91
C GLU A 286 18.40 6.68 17.21
N HIS A 287 17.91 5.44 17.23
CA HIS A 287 18.78 4.26 17.37
C HIS A 287 19.70 4.08 16.16
N ALA A 288 19.24 4.38 14.94
CA ALA A 288 20.07 4.33 13.73
C ALA A 288 21.16 5.42 13.74
N ALA A 289 20.81 6.64 14.13
CA ALA A 289 21.75 7.76 14.26
C ALA A 289 22.81 7.50 15.35
N ALA A 290 22.41 6.92 16.49
CA ALA A 290 23.32 6.59 17.60
C ALA A 290 24.32 5.46 17.25
N LYS A 291 23.97 4.57 16.31
CA LYS A 291 24.87 3.49 15.84
C LYS A 291 25.96 3.97 14.87
N GLN A 292 25.93 5.24 14.42
CA GLN A 292 27.02 5.77 13.63
C GLN A 292 28.29 5.89 14.48
N PRO A 293 29.41 5.25 14.10
CA PRO A 293 30.68 5.54 14.74
C PRO A 293 31.00 7.00 14.47
N ALA A 294 31.19 7.79 15.52
CA ALA A 294 31.69 9.15 15.43
C ALA A 294 32.91 9.15 14.50
N SER A 295 32.73 9.67 13.28
CA SER A 295 33.80 9.90 12.35
C SER A 295 34.83 10.77 13.06
N GLN A 296 35.97 10.16 13.40
CA GLN A 296 37.12 10.82 13.98
C GLN A 296 37.42 12.06 13.12
N PRO A 297 37.55 13.27 13.70
CA PRO A 297 38.09 14.37 12.95
C PRO A 297 39.54 14.01 12.59
N ALA A 298 39.83 13.95 11.30
CA ALA A 298 41.18 13.81 10.78
C ALA A 298 41.99 15.07 11.17
N THR A 299 42.56 15.06 12.38
CA THR A 299 43.57 16.01 12.82
C THR A 299 44.94 15.33 12.77
N SER A 300 45.69 15.59 11.70
CA SER A 300 47.15 15.61 11.78
C SER A 300 47.76 16.33 10.58
N SER A 301 47.58 17.65 10.56
CA SER A 301 48.64 18.55 10.14
C SER A 301 49.78 18.49 11.16
N SER A 302 50.83 17.73 10.89
CA SER A 302 52.23 18.06 11.24
C SER A 302 53.14 16.90 10.84
N LEU A 303 54.12 17.20 9.98
CA LEU A 303 55.53 16.85 10.11
C LEU A 303 56.26 17.27 8.83
N THR A 304 56.42 18.58 8.66
CA THR A 304 57.64 19.13 8.08
C THR A 304 58.70 19.12 9.18
N SER A 305 59.75 18.32 8.99
CA SER A 305 61.15 18.55 9.42
C SER A 305 61.85 17.22 9.75
N ALA A 306 62.59 16.69 8.78
CA ALA A 306 63.87 16.02 9.03
C ALA A 306 64.64 15.90 7.69
N ALA A 307 65.73 16.68 7.59
CA ALA A 307 67.01 16.40 6.92
C ALA A 307 66.97 15.60 5.59
N LEU A 308 67.33 16.13 4.43
CA LEU A 308 68.60 16.82 4.11
C LEU A 308 69.82 16.16 4.77
N GLN A 309 70.05 14.88 4.44
CA GLN A 309 71.35 14.24 4.44
C GLN A 309 71.26 12.93 3.63
N HIS A 310 71.54 12.98 2.33
CA HIS A 310 72.21 11.88 1.67
C HIS A 310 73.06 12.43 0.53
N MET A 311 74.35 12.18 0.68
CA MET A 311 75.39 12.39 -0.31
C MET A 311 75.06 11.62 -1.59
N SER A 312 75.09 12.30 -2.74
CA SER A 312 75.95 11.95 -3.87
C SER A 312 76.07 13.11 -4.84
#